data_AF-A0AAD9NJV8-F1
#
_entry.id   AF-A0AAD9NJV8-F1
#
_cell.length_a   1.000
_cell.length_b   1.000
_cell.length_c   1.000
_cell.angle_alpha   90.00
_cell.angle_beta   90.00
_cell.angle_gamma   90.00
#
_symmetry.space_group_name_H-M   'P 1'
#
loop_
_entity.id
_entity.type
_entity.pdbx_description
1 polymer ?
#
loop_
_entity_poly.entity_id
_entity_poly.type
_entity_poly.pdbx_seq_one_letter_code
_entity_poly.pdbx_strand_id
1 'polypeptide(L)'
;MGRAHTLFTFFNRTVLVKNNDVDTAYRALDRILRNEKVMERARRHMYYEKPYQERNRVSLEKCRRIYHSEMQRKIEFVMRKNRVDPWPR
;
A
#
# COMPACT_ATOMS: atom_id res chain seq x y z
N MET A 1 4.75 -32.62 -12.29
CA MET A 1 3.34 -32.76 -11.93
C MET A 1 2.82 -31.43 -11.38
N GLY A 2 2.01 -30.72 -12.18
CA GLY A 2 1.51 -29.38 -11.87
C GLY A 2 0.47 -29.37 -10.76
N ARG A 3 0.56 -28.39 -9.87
CA ARG A 3 -0.40 -28.16 -8.80
C ARG A 3 -1.69 -27.60 -9.39
N ALA A 4 -2.79 -28.26 -9.06
CA ALA A 4 -4.15 -27.85 -9.37
C ALA A 4 -4.44 -26.44 -8.84
N HIS A 5 -4.92 -25.56 -9.72
CA HIS A 5 -5.71 -24.41 -9.33
C HIS A 5 -7.16 -24.71 -9.69
N THR A 6 -7.80 -25.57 -8.90
CA THR A 6 -9.25 -25.66 -8.75
C THR A 6 -9.77 -24.48 -7.94
N LEU A 7 -9.32 -23.26 -8.26
CA LEU A 7 -9.87 -22.04 -7.67
C LEU A 7 -11.13 -21.72 -8.46
N PHE A 8 -12.28 -21.80 -7.78
CA PHE A 8 -13.57 -21.34 -8.30
C PHE A 8 -13.38 -20.05 -9.12
N THR A 9 -13.77 -20.09 -10.39
CA THR A 9 -13.73 -18.93 -11.28
C THR A 9 -14.53 -17.80 -10.63
N PHE A 10 -13.98 -16.58 -10.62
CA PHE A 10 -14.56 -15.35 -10.05
C PHE A 10 -14.59 -15.22 -8.52
N PHE A 11 -13.91 -16.08 -7.74
CA PHE A 11 -13.90 -15.90 -6.28
C PHE A 11 -12.93 -14.80 -5.80
N ASN A 12 -11.73 -14.74 -6.36
CA ASN A 12 -10.68 -13.85 -5.88
C ASN A 12 -10.67 -12.49 -6.63
N ARG A 13 -10.64 -11.38 -5.89
CA ARG A 13 -10.51 -10.00 -6.40
C ARG A 13 -11.59 -9.61 -7.42
N THR A 14 -12.80 -10.13 -7.24
CA THR A 14 -13.99 -9.78 -8.02
C THR A 14 -14.81 -8.72 -7.29
N VAL A 15 -15.28 -7.70 -8.00
CA VAL A 15 -16.17 -6.66 -7.46
C VAL A 15 -17.44 -6.62 -8.32
N LEU A 16 -18.60 -6.66 -7.68
CA LEU A 16 -19.89 -6.54 -8.36
C LEU A 16 -20.22 -5.08 -8.63
N VAL A 17 -20.75 -4.80 -9.82
CA VAL A 17 -21.21 -3.47 -10.22
C VAL A 17 -22.63 -3.27 -9.73
N LYS A 18 -22.89 -2.17 -9.02
CA LYS A 18 -24.23 -1.79 -8.56
C LYS A 18 -24.73 -0.62 -9.40
N ASN A 19 -26.01 -0.63 -9.79
CA ASN A 19 -26.66 0.47 -10.51
C ASN A 19 -25.94 0.92 -11.80
N ASN A 20 -25.26 -0.01 -12.49
CA ASN A 20 -24.45 0.27 -13.67
C ASN A 20 -23.31 1.30 -13.45
N ASP A 21 -22.93 1.58 -12.20
CA ASP A 21 -21.81 2.46 -11.88
C ASP A 21 -20.48 1.69 -11.89
N VAL A 22 -19.92 1.56 -13.09
CA VAL A 22 -18.66 0.86 -13.34
C VAL A 22 -17.46 1.60 -12.75
N ASP A 23 -17.49 2.94 -12.72
CA ASP A 23 -16.35 3.75 -12.26
C ASP A 23 -16.12 3.53 -10.75
N THR A 24 -17.19 3.57 -9.95
CA THR A 24 -17.09 3.30 -8.51
C THR A 24 -16.62 1.87 -8.23
N ALA A 25 -17.12 0.89 -8.97
CA ALA A 25 -16.69 -0.51 -8.83
C ALA A 25 -15.21 -0.68 -9.20
N TYR A 26 -14.74 -0.01 -10.26
CA TYR A 26 -13.35 -0.05 -10.69
C TYR A 26 -12.41 0.61 -9.67
N ARG A 27 -12.79 1.77 -9.11
CA ARG A 27 -12.02 2.42 -8.03
C ARG A 27 -11.93 1.54 -6.79
N ALA A 28 -13.01 0.86 -6.43
CA ALA A 28 -13.01 -0.09 -5.32
C ALA A 28 -12.05 -1.26 -5.59
N LEU A 29 -12.06 -1.82 -6.81
CA LEU A 29 -11.12 -2.85 -7.23
C LEU A 29 -9.66 -2.36 -7.20
N ASP A 30 -9.38 -1.18 -7.75
CA ASP A 30 -8.04 -0.58 -7.75
C ASP A 30 -7.52 -0.39 -6.30
N ARG A 31 -8.38 0.06 -5.38
CA ARG A 31 -8.03 0.18 -3.95
C ARG A 31 -7.66 -1.18 -3.35
N ILE A 32 -8.42 -2.25 -3.64
CA ILE A 32 -8.11 -3.61 -3.18
C ILE A 32 -6.74 -4.04 -3.71
N LEU A 33 -6.50 -3.89 -5.02
CA LEU A 33 -5.24 -4.28 -5.66
C LEU A 33 -4.03 -3.48 -5.15
N ARG A 34 -4.21 -2.20 -4.83
CA ARG A 34 -3.18 -1.34 -4.24
C ARG A 34 -2.83 -1.76 -2.81
N ASN A 35 -3.85 -2.04 -1.99
CA ASN A 35 -3.65 -2.49 -0.60
C ASN A 35 -2.90 -3.83 -0.55
N GLU A 36 -3.22 -4.75 -1.45
CA GLU A 36 -2.53 -6.04 -1.59
C GLU A 36 -1.15 -5.94 -2.30
N LYS A 37 -0.78 -4.74 -2.78
CA LYS A 37 0.45 -4.48 -3.55
C LYS A 37 0.60 -5.35 -4.79
N VAL A 38 -0.50 -5.79 -5.40
CA VAL A 38 -0.48 -6.67 -6.58
C VAL A 38 0.25 -6.01 -7.74
N MET A 39 -0.05 -4.74 -8.00
CA MET A 39 0.56 -3.98 -9.10
C MET A 39 2.06 -3.72 -8.87
N GLU A 40 2.48 -3.48 -7.62
CA GLU A 40 3.89 -3.33 -7.28
C GLU A 40 4.65 -4.63 -7.48
N ARG A 41 4.07 -5.75 -7.05
CA ARG A 41 4.64 -7.09 -7.24
C ARG A 41 4.75 -7.42 -8.73
N ALA A 42 3.69 -7.20 -9.50
CA ALA A 42 3.70 -7.42 -10.95
C ALA A 42 4.81 -6.61 -11.63
N ARG A 43 4.94 -5.32 -11.31
CA ARG A 43 6.02 -4.48 -11.85
C ARG A 43 7.42 -4.98 -11.48
N ARG A 44 7.61 -5.45 -10.25
CA ARG A 44 8.90 -6.01 -9.80
C ARG A 44 9.26 -7.31 -10.50
N HIS A 45 8.28 -8.15 -10.83
CA HIS A 45 8.52 -9.39 -11.57
C HIS A 45 8.73 -9.22 -13.08
N MET A 46 8.57 -8.00 -13.62
CA MET A 46 8.84 -7.77 -15.05
C MET A 46 10.32 -7.98 -15.40
N TYR A 47 11.23 -7.78 -14.43
CA TYR A 47 12.66 -7.96 -14.60
C TYR A 47 13.25 -8.72 -13.41
N TYR A 48 14.31 -9.49 -13.64
CA TYR A 48 15.00 -10.20 -12.58
C TYR A 48 15.75 -9.21 -11.66
N GLU A 49 15.34 -9.15 -10.39
CA GLU A 49 16.06 -8.46 -9.31
C GLU A 49 17.08 -9.43 -8.69
N LYS A 50 18.37 -9.06 -8.66
CA LYS A 50 19.38 -9.92 -8.03
C LYS A 50 19.14 -10.01 -6.51
N PRO A 51 19.46 -11.12 -5.84
CA PRO A 51 19.14 -11.31 -4.42
C PRO A 51 19.71 -10.24 -3.48
N TYR A 52 20.89 -9.68 -3.78
CA TYR A 52 21.45 -8.60 -2.98
C TYR A 52 20.73 -7.26 -3.17
N GLN A 53 20.21 -6.99 -4.37
CA GLN A 53 19.42 -5.78 -4.65
C GLN A 53 18.09 -5.84 -3.91
N GLU A 54 17.44 -7.00 -3.95
CA GLU A 54 16.20 -7.26 -3.22
C GLU A 54 16.41 -7.06 -1.71
N ARG A 55 17.48 -7.64 -1.13
CA ARG A 55 17.80 -7.49 0.30
C ARG A 55 17.99 -6.02 0.69
N ASN A 56 18.76 -5.28 -0.11
CA ASN A 56 19.01 -3.86 0.14
C ASN A 56 17.72 -3.04 0.05
N ARG A 57 16.90 -3.30 -0.96
CA ARG A 57 15.59 -2.65 -1.14
C ARG A 57 14.67 -2.92 0.05
N VAL A 58 14.51 -4.19 0.44
CA VAL A 58 13.64 -4.57 1.57
C VAL A 58 14.11 -3.93 2.87
N SER A 59 15.43 -3.88 3.10
CA SER A 59 16.00 -3.18 4.26
C SER A 59 15.64 -1.69 4.25
N LEU A 60 15.86 -1.01 3.12
CA LEU A 60 15.52 0.41 2.96
C LEU A 60 14.02 0.68 3.16
N GLU A 61 13.14 -0.13 2.56
CA GLU A 61 11.68 0.01 2.72
C GLU A 61 11.24 -0.18 4.18
N LYS A 62 11.87 -1.10 4.91
CA LYS A 62 11.58 -1.31 6.34
C LYS A 62 12.00 -0.09 7.16
N CYS A 63 13.24 0.39 6.98
CA CYS A 63 13.74 1.55 7.70
C CYS A 63 12.93 2.81 7.38
N ARG A 64 12.61 3.02 6.10
CA ARG A 64 11.78 4.13 5.64
C ARG A 64 10.39 4.09 6.28
N ARG A 65 9.74 2.92 6.34
CA ARG A 65 8.43 2.77 6.98
C ARG A 65 8.47 3.10 8.47
N ILE A 66 9.48 2.62 9.19
CA ILE A 66 9.67 2.94 10.61
C ILE A 66 9.87 4.45 10.78
N TYR A 67 10.75 5.05 10.00
CA TYR A 67 10.97 6.50 10.06
C TYR A 67 9.69 7.31 9.81
N HIS A 68 8.92 6.98 8.78
CA HIS A 68 7.66 7.67 8.48
C HIS A 68 6.64 7.49 9.60
N SER A 69 6.52 6.30 10.19
CA SER A 69 5.61 6.09 11.32
C SER A 69 6.04 6.87 12.56
N GLU A 70 7.33 6.92 12.88
CA GLU A 70 7.84 7.68 14.02
C GLU A 70 7.67 9.19 13.80
N MET A 71 7.98 9.66 12.59
CA MET A 71 7.88 11.07 12.25
C MET A 71 6.43 11.53 12.31
N GLN A 72 5.49 10.75 11.77
CA GLN A 72 4.06 11.05 11.86
C GLN A 72 3.61 11.17 13.32
N ARG A 73 4.03 10.23 14.19
CA ARG A 73 3.75 10.30 15.64
C ARG A 73 4.35 11.54 16.30
N LYS A 74 5.57 11.93 15.90
CA LYS A 74 6.21 13.16 16.39
C LYS A 74 5.45 14.41 15.95
N ILE A 75 5.04 14.47 14.69
CA ILE A 75 4.25 15.58 14.15
C ILE A 75 2.94 15.71 14.94
N GLU A 76 2.18 14.62 15.09
CA GLU A 76 0.92 14.61 15.85
C GLU A 76 1.12 15.07 17.31
N PHE A 77 2.25 14.71 17.92
CA PHE A 77 2.60 15.17 19.26
C PHE A 77 2.90 16.68 19.31
N VAL A 78 3.76 17.18 18.42
CA VAL A 78 4.16 18.59 18.38
C VAL A 78 2.99 19.49 17.96
N MET A 79 2.14 19.04 17.05
CA MET A 79 0.97 19.78 16.57
C MET A 79 0.00 20.17 17.70
N ARG A 80 -0.01 19.44 18.83
CA ARG A 80 -0.79 19.82 20.03
C ARG A 80 -0.37 21.17 20.62
N LYS A 81 0.85 21.62 20.35
CA LYS A 81 1.40 22.91 20.82
C LYS A 81 1.41 23.98 19.72
N ASN A 82 0.89 23.69 18.54
CA ASN A 82 0.74 24.66 17.45
C ASN A 82 -0.44 25.61 17.72
N ARG A 83 -0.30 26.43 18.76
CA ARG A 83 -1.26 27.47 19.17
C ARG A 83 -0.57 28.84 19.11
N VAL A 84 -1.37 29.90 19.03
CA VAL A 84 -0.87 31.28 19.15
C VAL A 84 -0.11 31.41 20.48
N ASP A 85 1.01 32.13 20.45
CA ASP A 85 1.83 32.31 21.63
C ASP A 85 0.98 32.92 22.78
N PRO A 86 0.96 32.28 23.96
CA PRO A 86 0.14 32.76 25.07
C PRO A 86 0.71 34.04 25.74
N TRP A 87 1.91 34.48 25.39
CA TRP A 87 2.58 35.64 25.98
C TRP A 87 3.06 36.62 24.89
N PRO A 88 2.14 37.19 24.09
CA PRO A 88 2.51 38.19 23.10
C PRO A 88 3.09 39.43 23.81
N ARG A 89 4.25 39.89 23.34
CA ARG A 89 4.94 41.08 23.85
C ARG A 89 4.38 42.36 23.22
#